data_AF-A0A2E0UTE6-F1
#
_entry.id   AF-A0A2E0UTE6-F1
#
_cell.length_a   1.000
_cell.length_b   1.000
_cell.length_c   1.000
_cell.angle_alpha   90.00
_cell.angle_beta   90.00
_cell.angle_gamma   90.00
#
_symmetry.space_group_name_H-M   'P 1'
#
loop_
_entity.id
_entity.type
_entity.pdbx_description
1 polymer ?
#
loop_
_entity_poly.entity_id
_entity_poly.type
_entity_poly.pdbx_seq_one_letter_code
_entity_poly.pdbx_strand_id
1 'polypeptide(L)'
;MLEKFYFALGLVNSSFLIFIFLIRKNHLDLLQRFGWVYFLLAIPAIYAIFLVQKEHETSRYTIFLGIFLAFLAIEALYDWILKIPFRATMDWKLLTPYVALYMSMNYGFVVMTWKYYSVPKGIILLVLFIIQIITNIVTHS
;
A
#
# COMPACT_ATOMS: atom_id res chain seq x y z
N MET A 1 -5.35 -14.07 15.30
CA MET A 1 -4.11 -13.25 15.26
C MET A 1 -4.05 -12.38 14.02
N LEU A 2 -4.77 -12.77 12.96
CA LEU A 2 -4.86 -12.04 11.71
C LEU A 2 -5.25 -10.57 11.90
N GLU A 3 -6.23 -10.27 12.77
CA GLU A 3 -6.65 -8.89 13.04
C GLU A 3 -5.47 -7.96 13.34
N LYS A 4 -4.67 -8.30 14.36
CA LYS A 4 -3.58 -7.45 14.82
C LYS A 4 -2.52 -7.32 13.73
N PHE A 5 -2.27 -8.42 13.02
CA PHE A 5 -1.28 -8.47 11.96
C PHE A 5 -1.70 -7.66 10.72
N TYR A 6 -2.96 -7.78 10.28
CA TYR A 6 -3.52 -7.06 9.15
C TYR A 6 -3.58 -5.56 9.42
N PHE A 7 -3.96 -5.17 10.65
CA PHE A 7 -3.91 -3.77 11.07
C PHE A 7 -2.47 -3.23 11.10
N ALA A 8 -1.52 -3.98 11.67
CA ALA A 8 -0.11 -3.59 11.68
C ALA A 8 0.46 -3.46 10.26
N LEU A 9 0.11 -4.38 9.36
CA LEU A 9 0.49 -4.31 7.95
C LEU A 9 -0.06 -3.03 7.29
N GLY A 10 -1.33 -2.69 7.55
CA GLY A 10 -1.93 -1.44 7.08
C GLY A 10 -1.21 -0.19 7.61
N LEU A 11 -0.90 -0.15 8.90
CA LEU A 11 -0.14 0.95 9.51
C LEU A 11 1.23 1.12 8.85
N VAL A 12 1.99 0.04 8.78
CA VAL A 12 3.34 0.03 8.21
C VAL A 12 3.28 0.46 6.74
N ASN A 13 2.35 -0.10 5.96
CA ASN A 13 2.13 0.28 4.57
C ASN A 13 1.86 1.78 4.41
N SER A 14 0.93 2.33 5.20
CA SER A 14 0.60 3.76 5.13
C SER A 14 1.79 4.64 5.51
N SER A 15 2.52 4.29 6.57
CA SER A 15 3.72 5.03 6.98
C SER A 15 4.82 5.01 5.89
N PHE A 16 5.07 3.85 5.28
CA PHE A 16 6.04 3.74 4.18
C PHE A 16 5.64 4.61 2.99
N LEU A 17 4.37 4.58 2.58
CA LEU A 17 3.91 5.38 1.44
C LEU A 17 3.99 6.89 1.70
N ILE A 18 3.61 7.35 2.88
CA ILE A 18 3.78 8.76 3.28
C ILE A 18 5.26 9.15 3.18
N PHE A 19 6.14 8.31 3.74
CA PHE A 19 7.57 8.55 3.72
C PHE A 19 8.15 8.58 2.30
N ILE A 20 7.74 7.65 1.43
CA ILE A 20 8.13 7.60 0.02
C ILE A 20 7.71 8.89 -0.70
N PHE A 21 6.47 9.32 -0.53
CA PHE A 21 5.98 10.54 -1.17
C PHE A 21 6.73 11.79 -0.68
N LEU A 22 6.99 11.90 0.63
CA LEU A 22 7.75 13.02 1.19
C LEU A 22 9.20 13.08 0.69
N ILE A 23 9.91 11.95 0.69
CA ILE A 23 11.31 11.89 0.24
C ILE A 23 11.45 12.21 -1.23
N ARG A 24 10.48 11.76 -2.04
CA ARG A 24 10.52 11.91 -3.49
C ARG A 24 10.70 13.36 -3.94
N LYS A 25 10.12 14.33 -3.21
CA LYS A 25 10.20 15.76 -3.56
C LYS A 25 11.64 16.27 -3.61
N ASN A 26 12.50 15.81 -2.69
CA ASN A 26 13.83 16.37 -2.49
C ASN A 26 14.98 15.39 -2.80
N HIS A 27 14.73 14.07 -2.81
CA HIS A 27 15.78 13.05 -2.86
C HIS A 27 15.38 11.83 -3.70
N LEU A 28 15.20 12.03 -5.01
CA LEU A 28 14.90 10.95 -5.97
C LEU A 28 15.97 9.84 -5.97
N ASP A 29 17.23 10.21 -5.78
CA ASP A 29 18.38 9.29 -5.74
C ASP A 29 18.27 8.30 -4.57
N LEU A 30 17.75 8.78 -3.45
CA LEU A 30 17.55 7.99 -2.23
C LEU A 30 16.36 7.02 -2.41
N LEU A 31 15.30 7.49 -3.09
CA LEU A 31 14.16 6.64 -3.46
C LEU A 31 14.58 5.52 -4.42
N GLN A 32 15.43 5.78 -5.41
CA GLN A 32 15.93 4.74 -6.31
C GLN A 32 16.77 3.67 -5.59
N ARG A 33 17.50 4.05 -4.53
CA ARG A 33 18.35 3.14 -3.76
C ARG A 33 17.58 2.29 -2.75
N PHE A 34 16.50 2.83 -2.19
CA PHE A 34 15.73 2.18 -1.12
C PHE A 34 14.30 1.76 -1.52
N GLY A 35 13.83 2.06 -2.73
CA GLY A 35 12.47 1.73 -3.18
C GLY A 35 12.15 0.24 -3.12
N TRP A 36 13.14 -0.63 -3.34
CA TRP A 36 12.98 -2.08 -3.22
C TRP A 36 12.65 -2.53 -1.79
N VAL A 37 12.99 -1.75 -0.76
CA VAL A 37 12.68 -2.08 0.65
C VAL A 37 11.17 -2.12 0.86
N TYR A 38 10.41 -1.28 0.17
CA TYR A 38 8.95 -1.29 0.24
C TYR A 38 8.36 -2.61 -0.27
N PHE A 39 8.99 -3.23 -1.27
CA PHE A 39 8.59 -4.53 -1.78
C PHE A 39 8.74 -5.66 -0.74
N LEU A 40 9.58 -5.48 0.30
CA LEU A 40 9.70 -6.46 1.39
C LEU A 40 8.40 -6.64 2.18
N LEU A 41 7.44 -5.71 2.08
CA LEU A 41 6.10 -5.88 2.64
C LEU A 41 5.31 -7.04 1.99
N ALA A 42 5.79 -7.58 0.87
CA ALA A 42 5.26 -8.82 0.30
C ALA A 42 5.43 -10.02 1.26
N ILE A 43 6.52 -10.07 2.02
CA ILE A 43 6.78 -11.16 2.99
C ILE A 43 5.69 -11.22 4.07
N PRO A 44 5.42 -10.14 4.85
CA PRO A 44 4.33 -10.16 5.80
C PRO A 44 2.97 -10.33 5.13
N ALA A 45 2.73 -9.78 3.93
CA ALA A 45 1.47 -9.99 3.21
C ALA A 45 1.21 -11.46 2.86
N ILE A 46 2.21 -12.19 2.37
CA ILE A 46 2.12 -13.63 2.09
C ILE A 46 1.87 -14.41 3.39
N TYR A 47 2.56 -14.05 4.47
CA TYR A 47 2.32 -14.65 5.77
C TYR A 47 0.88 -14.38 6.27
N ALA A 48 0.33 -13.18 6.03
CA ALA A 48 -1.07 -12.88 6.35
C ALA A 48 -2.03 -13.77 5.56
N ILE A 49 -1.76 -14.07 4.28
CA ILE A 49 -2.59 -14.99 3.48
C ILE A 49 -2.57 -16.40 4.11
N PHE A 50 -1.40 -16.89 4.51
CA PHE A 50 -1.30 -18.17 5.22
C PHE A 50 -2.14 -18.15 6.51
N LEU A 51 -2.11 -17.03 7.24
CA LEU A 51 -2.88 -16.87 8.48
C LEU A 51 -4.39 -16.82 8.24
N VAL A 52 -4.86 -16.24 7.12
CA VAL A 52 -6.29 -16.29 6.71
C VAL A 52 -6.76 -17.73 6.58
N GLN A 53 -5.97 -18.57 5.91
CA GLN A 53 -6.31 -19.98 5.72
C GLN A 53 -6.28 -20.75 7.04
N LYS A 54 -5.26 -20.50 7.86
CA LYS A 54 -5.09 -21.15 9.17
C LYS A 54 -6.21 -20.80 10.16
N GLU A 55 -6.69 -19.56 10.15
CA GLU A 55 -7.73 -19.07 11.06
C GLU A 55 -9.15 -19.26 10.50
N HIS A 56 -9.30 -19.87 9.31
CA HIS A 56 -10.58 -20.06 8.60
C HIS A 56 -11.37 -18.75 8.42
N GLU A 57 -10.65 -17.65 8.19
CA GLU A 57 -11.21 -16.32 8.00
C GLU A 57 -11.78 -16.15 6.59
N THR A 58 -12.61 -15.13 6.39
CA THR A 58 -13.26 -14.91 5.10
C THR A 58 -12.26 -14.69 3.95
N SER A 59 -12.54 -15.27 2.78
CA SER A 59 -11.72 -15.11 1.57
C SER A 59 -11.54 -13.66 1.12
N ARG A 60 -12.35 -12.72 1.63
CA ARG A 60 -12.21 -11.28 1.38
C ARG A 60 -10.84 -10.75 1.79
N TYR A 61 -10.27 -11.24 2.90
CA TYR A 61 -8.92 -10.86 3.32
C TYR A 61 -7.87 -11.30 2.29
N THR A 62 -8.00 -12.51 1.76
CA THR A 62 -7.10 -13.01 0.70
C THR A 62 -7.20 -12.16 -0.57
N ILE A 63 -8.42 -11.72 -0.95
CA ILE A 63 -8.62 -10.82 -2.10
C ILE A 63 -7.89 -9.50 -1.89
N PHE A 64 -8.09 -8.82 -0.75
CA PHE A 64 -7.43 -7.55 -0.48
C PHE A 64 -5.92 -7.67 -0.31
N LEU A 65 -5.43 -8.76 0.30
CA LEU A 65 -3.99 -9.05 0.36
C LEU A 65 -3.41 -9.33 -1.04
N GLY A 66 -4.16 -9.99 -1.93
CA GLY A 66 -3.79 -10.18 -3.32
C GLY A 66 -3.69 -8.85 -4.09
N ILE A 67 -4.66 -7.95 -3.90
CA ILE A 67 -4.62 -6.59 -4.46
C ILE A 67 -3.40 -5.82 -3.92
N PHE A 68 -3.12 -5.95 -2.62
CA PHE A 68 -1.94 -5.33 -2.01
C PHE A 68 -0.64 -5.87 -2.62
N LEU A 69 -0.51 -7.19 -2.80
CA LEU A 69 0.64 -7.79 -3.47
C LEU A 69 0.78 -7.33 -4.92
N ALA A 70 -0.33 -7.23 -5.66
CA ALA A 70 -0.33 -6.70 -7.02
C ALA A 70 0.13 -5.24 -7.06
N PHE A 71 -0.31 -4.42 -6.09
CA PHE A 71 0.16 -3.05 -5.94
C PHE A 71 1.68 -3.00 -5.71
N LEU A 72 2.20 -3.78 -4.77
CA LEU A 72 3.65 -3.86 -4.49
C LEU A 72 4.44 -4.29 -5.73
N ALA A 73 3.90 -5.24 -6.51
CA ALA A 73 4.53 -5.72 -7.73
C ALA A 73 4.57 -4.63 -8.82
N ILE A 74 3.47 -3.90 -9.04
CA ILE A 74 3.45 -2.78 -9.99
C ILE A 74 4.39 -1.67 -9.55
N GLU A 75 4.40 -1.33 -8.26
CA GLU A 75 5.30 -0.31 -7.72
C GLU A 75 6.77 -0.68 -7.98
N ALA A 76 7.16 -1.90 -7.63
CA ALA A 76 8.52 -2.39 -7.88
C ALA A 76 8.85 -2.45 -9.38
N LEU A 77 7.90 -2.89 -10.21
CA LEU A 77 8.08 -2.99 -11.65
C LEU A 77 8.33 -1.60 -12.26
N TYR A 78 7.50 -0.61 -11.93
CA TYR A 78 7.58 0.71 -12.54
C TYR A 78 8.75 1.52 -12.00
N ASP A 79 8.90 1.59 -10.67
CA ASP A 79 9.90 2.47 -10.05
C ASP A 79 11.32 1.86 -10.05
N TRP A 80 11.46 0.54 -9.86
CA TRP A 80 12.78 -0.08 -9.66
C TRP A 80 13.28 -0.88 -10.86
N ILE A 81 12.44 -1.75 -11.44
CA ILE A 81 12.84 -2.61 -12.56
C ILE A 81 12.93 -1.80 -13.86
N LEU A 82 11.83 -1.14 -14.23
CA LEU A 82 11.73 -0.39 -15.48
C LEU A 82 12.16 1.08 -15.34
N LYS A 83 12.19 1.60 -14.10
CA LYS A 83 12.56 3.00 -13.79
C LYS A 83 11.79 4.03 -14.61
N ILE A 84 10.51 3.75 -14.88
CA ILE A 84 9.67 4.61 -15.70
C ILE A 84 9.19 5.78 -14.84
N PRO A 85 9.35 7.05 -15.27
CA PRO A 85 8.84 8.20 -14.54
C PRO A 85 7.32 8.38 -14.75
N PHE A 86 6.53 7.31 -14.61
CA PHE A 86 5.12 7.25 -15.02
C PHE A 86 4.22 8.29 -14.32
N ARG A 87 4.61 8.70 -13.11
CA ARG A 87 3.90 9.73 -12.34
C ARG A 87 4.27 11.16 -12.74
N ALA A 88 5.40 11.37 -13.42
CA ALA A 88 5.84 12.69 -13.89
C ALA A 88 5.37 12.95 -15.32
N THR A 89 5.37 11.92 -16.17
CA THR A 89 4.88 12.01 -17.55
C THR A 89 3.36 11.97 -17.67
N MET A 90 2.66 11.67 -16.57
CA MET A 90 1.20 11.52 -16.52
C MET A 90 0.67 10.53 -17.58
N ASP A 91 1.41 9.46 -17.85
CA ASP A 91 0.99 8.41 -18.78
C ASP A 91 -0.18 7.63 -18.18
N TRP A 92 -1.39 7.97 -18.62
CA TRP A 92 -2.65 7.39 -18.15
C TRP A 92 -2.68 5.86 -18.24
N LYS A 93 -2.01 5.25 -19.23
CA LYS A 93 -2.00 3.79 -19.37
C LYS A 93 -1.33 3.09 -18.20
N LEU A 94 -0.28 3.71 -17.63
CA LEU A 94 0.45 3.19 -16.48
C LEU A 94 -0.14 3.73 -15.17
N LEU A 95 -0.61 4.98 -15.17
CA LEU A 95 -1.14 5.65 -13.99
C LEU A 95 -2.50 5.07 -13.54
N THR A 96 -3.40 4.76 -14.47
CA THR A 96 -4.72 4.21 -14.14
C THR A 96 -4.65 2.90 -13.35
N PRO A 97 -3.95 1.84 -13.80
CA PRO A 97 -3.86 0.60 -13.03
C PRO A 97 -3.16 0.81 -11.68
N TYR A 98 -2.14 1.69 -11.64
CA TYR A 98 -1.46 2.05 -10.40
C TYR A 98 -2.41 2.68 -9.38
N VAL A 99 -3.15 3.72 -9.78
CA VAL A 99 -4.11 4.42 -8.91
C VAL A 99 -5.26 3.50 -8.51
N ALA A 100 -5.76 2.65 -9.42
CA ALA A 100 -6.81 1.69 -9.11
C ALA A 100 -6.38 0.71 -8.01
N LEU A 101 -5.17 0.14 -8.12
CA LEU A 101 -4.61 -0.74 -7.10
C LEU A 101 -4.36 0.00 -5.79
N TYR A 102 -3.79 1.22 -5.86
CA TYR A 102 -3.55 2.07 -4.69
C TYR A 102 -4.83 2.34 -3.90
N MET A 103 -5.90 2.76 -4.57
CA MET A 103 -7.19 3.04 -3.92
C MET A 103 -7.79 1.74 -3.36
N SER A 104 -7.74 0.66 -4.13
CA SER A 104 -8.35 -0.62 -3.77
C SER A 104 -7.68 -1.28 -2.55
N MET A 105 -6.34 -1.24 -2.46
CA MET A 105 -5.62 -1.80 -1.31
C MET A 105 -5.89 -1.00 -0.03
N ASN A 106 -5.90 0.33 -0.10
CA ASN A 106 -6.11 1.18 1.08
C ASN A 106 -7.56 1.05 1.56
N TYR A 107 -8.52 1.00 0.64
CA TYR A 107 -9.91 0.65 0.95
C TYR A 107 -9.99 -0.69 1.69
N GLY A 108 -9.28 -1.71 1.20
CA GLY A 108 -9.20 -3.03 1.82
C GLY A 108 -8.67 -2.98 3.25
N PHE A 109 -7.60 -2.25 3.51
CA PHE A 109 -7.06 -2.11 4.87
C PHE A 109 -8.03 -1.40 5.82
N VAL A 110 -8.62 -0.29 5.37
CA VAL A 110 -9.53 0.54 6.17
C VAL A 110 -10.83 -0.21 6.47
N VAL A 111 -11.55 -0.65 5.43
CA VAL A 111 -12.91 -1.20 5.59
C VAL A 111 -12.88 -2.55 6.27
N MET A 112 -11.91 -3.42 5.96
CA MET A 112 -11.84 -4.72 6.62
C MET A 112 -11.57 -4.55 8.12
N THR A 113 -10.64 -3.66 8.48
CA THR A 113 -10.36 -3.36 9.89
C THR A 113 -11.56 -2.70 10.57
N TRP A 114 -12.18 -1.70 9.95
CA TRP A 114 -13.32 -0.99 10.53
C TRP A 114 -14.49 -1.93 10.79
N LYS A 115 -14.92 -2.67 9.75
CA LYS A 115 -16.18 -3.40 9.75
C LYS A 115 -16.11 -4.70 10.55
N TYR A 116 -14.97 -5.39 10.53
CA TYR A 116 -14.86 -6.74 11.07
C TYR A 116 -14.02 -6.84 12.34
N TYR A 117 -13.21 -5.83 12.65
CA TYR A 117 -12.28 -5.89 13.79
C TYR A 117 -12.50 -4.77 14.81
N SER A 118 -12.34 -3.50 14.42
CA SER A 118 -12.38 -2.38 15.35
C SER A 118 -12.58 -1.05 14.64
N VAL A 119 -13.64 -0.34 15.03
CA VAL A 119 -13.95 1.00 14.53
C VAL A 119 -12.80 1.99 14.79
N PRO A 120 -12.24 2.12 16.02
CA PRO A 120 -11.09 2.99 16.26
C PRO A 120 -9.89 2.70 15.35
N LYS A 121 -9.52 1.43 15.16
CA LYS A 121 -8.41 1.04 14.28
C LYS A 121 -8.70 1.37 12.81
N GLY A 122 -9.94 1.15 12.37
CA GLY A 122 -10.37 1.54 11.03
C GLY A 122 -10.29 3.04 10.79
N ILE A 123 -10.70 3.86 11.76
CA ILE A 123 -10.57 5.32 11.71
C ILE A 123 -9.11 5.75 11.63
N ILE A 124 -8.21 5.12 12.40
CA ILE A 124 -6.77 5.42 12.32
C ILE A 124 -6.25 5.18 10.90
N LEU A 125 -6.57 4.04 10.29
CA LEU A 125 -6.16 3.74 8.92
C LEU A 125 -6.78 4.71 7.90
N LEU A 126 -8.02 5.14 8.12
CA LEU A 126 -8.68 6.12 7.25
C LEU A 126 -7.96 7.48 7.31
N VAL A 127 -7.63 7.96 8.51
CA VAL A 127 -6.88 9.21 8.69
C VAL A 127 -5.52 9.11 8.01
N LEU A 128 -4.81 7.99 8.18
CA LEU A 128 -3.54 7.75 7.49
C LEU A 128 -3.71 7.75 5.98
N PHE A 129 -4.77 7.14 5.46
CA PHE A 129 -5.06 7.15 4.03
C PHE A 129 -5.33 8.55 3.48
N ILE A 130 -6.07 9.38 4.23
CA ILE A 130 -6.27 10.80 3.88
C ILE A 130 -4.94 11.54 3.85
N ILE A 131 -4.08 11.34 4.86
CA ILE A 131 -2.74 11.94 4.91
C ILE A 131 -1.90 11.47 3.71
N GLN A 132 -1.95 10.19 3.34
CA GLN A 132 -1.27 9.68 2.15
C GLN A 132 -1.71 10.40 0.88
N ILE A 133 -3.02 10.59 0.68
CA ILE A 133 -3.56 11.29 -0.50
C ILE A 133 -3.07 12.73 -0.53
N ILE A 134 -3.20 13.47 0.58
CA ILE A 134 -2.75 14.86 0.67
C ILE A 134 -1.25 14.96 0.38
N THR A 135 -0.46 14.08 1.00
CA THR A 135 1.00 14.05 0.81
C THR A 135 1.36 13.76 -0.64
N ASN A 136 0.68 12.80 -1.28
CA ASN A 136 0.90 12.46 -2.69
C ASN A 136 0.58 13.65 -3.61
N ILE A 137 -0.51 14.38 -3.36
CA ILE A 137 -0.88 15.56 -4.16
C ILE A 137 0.13 16.69 -3.96
N VAL A 138 0.46 17.05 -2.71
CA VAL A 138 1.36 18.17 -2.39
C VAL A 138 2.79 17.94 -2.88
N THR A 139 3.23 16.69 -2.96
CA THR A 139 4.57 16.34 -3.48
C THR A 139 4.62 16.25 -5.00
N HIS A 140 3.45 16.25 -5.65
CA HIS A 140 3.30 16.27 -7.10
C HIS A 140 3.05 17.66 -7.70
N SER A 141 2.62 18.62 -6.89
CA SER A 141 2.49 20.04 -7.22
C SER A 141 3.80 20.81 -7.02
#